data_AF-A0A838I7W4-F1
#
_entry.id   AF-A0A838I7W4-F1
#
_cell.length_a   1.000
_cell.length_b   1.000
_cell.length_c   1.000
_cell.angle_alpha   90.00
_cell.angle_beta   90.00
_cell.angle_gamma   90.00
#
_symmetry.space_group_name_H-M   'P 1'
#
loop_
_entity.id
_entity.type
_entity.pdbx_description
1 polymer ?
#
loop_
_entity_poly.entity_id
_entity_poly.type
_entity_poly.pdbx_seq_one_letter_code
_entity_poly.pdbx_strand_id
1 'polypeptide(L)'
;MIADGPRAEHVGESESCTAARNVTEAIDWKCDVQRRYLSENLGCRRSVTEGLDWVFSHVEDAIVLEDDCLPDPSFFRFSTELLERYRGDNRIGMISGGNFQFGQNQPADSYYFSRHCHIWG
;
A
#
# COMPACT_ATOMS: atom_id res chain seq x y z
N MET A 1 -0.86 -9.72 0.88
CA MET A 1 0.12 -9.13 1.82
C MET A 1 1.51 -9.47 1.37
N ILE A 2 2.41 -8.49 1.37
CA ILE A 2 3.82 -8.68 1.00
C ILE A 2 4.65 -8.27 2.21
N ALA A 3 5.67 -9.04 2.54
CA ALA A 3 6.67 -8.63 3.52
C ALA A 3 8.04 -9.16 3.11
N ASP A 4 9.06 -8.32 3.31
CA ASP A 4 10.45 -8.73 3.10
C ASP A 4 10.89 -9.75 4.17
N GLY A 5 12.05 -10.37 3.94
CA GLY A 5 12.68 -11.27 4.90
C GLY A 5 13.58 -10.55 5.91
N PRO A 6 13.96 -11.24 6.99
CA PRO A 6 14.95 -10.74 7.95
C PRO A 6 16.34 -10.72 7.30
N ARG A 7 17.22 -9.84 7.80
CA ARG A 7 18.65 -9.88 7.48
C ARG A 7 19.31 -10.92 8.37
N ALA A 8 20.06 -11.84 7.77
CA ALA A 8 20.63 -12.98 8.48
C ALA A 8 21.61 -12.55 9.58
N GLU A 9 22.28 -11.41 9.39
CA GLU A 9 23.25 -10.84 10.31
C GLU A 9 22.63 -10.02 11.46
N HIS A 10 21.33 -9.74 11.42
CA HIS A 10 20.65 -8.92 12.43
C HIS A 10 19.96 -9.79 13.48
N VAL A 11 20.64 -9.98 14.62
CA VAL A 11 20.13 -10.76 15.75
C VAL A 11 18.78 -10.19 16.24
N GLY A 12 17.75 -11.04 16.35
CA GLY A 12 16.41 -10.65 16.79
C GLY A 12 15.46 -10.22 15.67
N GLU A 13 15.96 -9.99 14.45
CA GLU A 13 15.11 -9.55 13.34
C GLU A 13 14.21 -10.67 12.83
N SER A 14 14.66 -11.92 12.83
CA SER A 14 13.85 -13.09 12.46
C SER A 14 12.62 -13.24 13.37
N GLU A 15 12.81 -13.06 14.68
CA GLU A 15 11.74 -13.09 15.68
C GLU A 15 10.78 -11.92 15.47
N SER A 16 11.30 -10.72 15.17
CA SER A 16 10.51 -9.52 14.91
C SER A 16 9.66 -9.66 13.65
N CYS A 17 10.23 -10.14 12.55
CA CYS A 17 9.50 -10.45 11.32
C CYS A 17 8.41 -11.50 11.56
N THR A 18 8.71 -12.55 12.35
CA THR A 18 7.73 -13.59 12.70
C THR A 18 6.58 -13.01 13.52
N ALA A 19 6.89 -12.17 14.51
CA ALA A 19 5.87 -11.50 15.33
C ALA A 19 4.96 -10.60 14.49
N ALA A 20 5.52 -9.82 13.56
CA ALA A 20 4.75 -8.99 12.64
C ALA A 20 3.84 -9.83 11.72
N ARG A 21 4.36 -10.91 11.14
CA ARG A 21 3.57 -11.83 10.30
C ARG A 21 2.43 -12.47 11.08
N ASN A 22 2.64 -12.86 12.34
CA ASN A 22 1.58 -13.46 13.16
C ASN A 22 0.36 -12.56 13.37
N VAL A 23 0.53 -11.23 13.41
CA VAL A 23 -0.60 -10.28 13.47
C VAL A 23 -1.52 -10.46 12.26
N THR A 24 -0.92 -10.67 11.08
CA THR A 24 -1.64 -10.85 9.81
C THR A 24 -2.24 -12.26 9.65
N GLU A 25 -1.79 -13.22 10.45
CA GLU A 25 -2.40 -14.56 10.50
C GLU A 25 -3.68 -14.56 11.34
N ALA A 26 -3.86 -13.57 12.20
CA ALA A 26 -5.03 -13.43 13.08
C ALA A 26 -6.23 -12.73 12.41
N ILE A 27 -6.23 -12.56 11.08
CA ILE A 27 -7.37 -12.00 10.34
C ILE A 27 -8.56 -12.94 10.46
N ASP A 28 -9.64 -12.49 11.11
CA ASP A 28 -10.81 -13.29 11.47
C ASP A 28 -12.09 -12.96 10.67
N TRP A 29 -12.05 -11.91 9.85
CA TRP A 29 -13.15 -11.56 8.95
C TRP A 29 -13.06 -12.29 7.61
N LYS A 30 -14.20 -12.40 6.92
CA LYS A 30 -14.29 -13.09 5.62
C LYS A 30 -13.61 -12.27 4.52
N CYS A 31 -12.41 -12.67 4.13
CA CYS A 31 -11.69 -12.16 2.96
C CYS A 31 -10.81 -13.26 2.34
N ASP A 32 -10.37 -13.06 1.09
CA ASP A 32 -9.30 -13.86 0.49
C ASP A 32 -7.96 -13.24 0.89
N VAL A 33 -7.09 -14.03 1.52
CA VAL A 33 -5.79 -13.55 2.00
C VAL A 33 -4.67 -14.34 1.34
N GLN A 34 -4.01 -13.68 0.40
CA GLN A 34 -2.81 -14.19 -0.24
C GLN A 34 -1.57 -13.52 0.36
N ARG A 35 -0.51 -14.30 0.57
CA ARG A 35 0.70 -13.85 1.29
C ARG A 35 1.96 -14.16 0.49
N ARG A 36 2.83 -13.17 0.37
CA ARG A 36 4.18 -13.30 -0.22
C ARG A 36 5.20 -12.83 0.82
N TYR A 37 5.68 -13.75 1.64
CA TYR A 37 6.70 -13.49 2.64
C TYR A 37 8.04 -14.04 2.18
N LEU A 38 9.03 -13.16 2.10
CA LEU A 38 10.38 -13.54 1.69
C LEU A 38 11.14 -14.17 2.87
N SER A 39 11.99 -15.16 2.55
CA SER A 39 12.85 -15.82 3.54
C SER A 39 14.11 -15.01 3.86
N GLU A 40 14.51 -14.12 2.95
CA GLU A 40 15.69 -13.27 3.05
C GLU A 40 15.33 -11.82 2.73
N ASN A 41 16.11 -10.88 3.27
CA ASN A 41 15.93 -9.47 3.01
C ASN A 41 16.42 -9.11 1.59
N LEU A 42 15.52 -8.71 0.69
CA LEU A 42 15.86 -8.20 -0.63
C LEU A 42 16.04 -6.67 -0.64
N GLY A 43 15.64 -6.00 0.43
CA GLY A 43 15.62 -4.56 0.59
C GLY A 43 14.39 -3.92 -0.04
N CYS A 44 14.00 -2.75 0.50
CA CYS A 44 12.77 -2.05 0.15
C CYS A 44 12.54 -1.93 -1.36
N ARG A 45 13.52 -1.43 -2.12
CA ARG A 45 13.38 -1.24 -3.58
C ARG A 45 12.95 -2.51 -4.31
N ARG A 46 13.64 -3.63 -4.07
CA ARG A 46 13.37 -4.90 -4.78
C ARG A 46 12.12 -5.56 -4.24
N SER A 47 11.99 -5.63 -2.91
CA SER A 47 10.85 -6.27 -2.25
C SER A 47 9.52 -5.62 -2.67
N VAL A 48 9.46 -4.28 -2.70
CA VAL A 48 8.27 -3.54 -3.15
C VAL A 48 8.00 -3.76 -4.64
N THR A 49 9.01 -3.64 -5.51
CA THR A 49 8.81 -3.81 -6.96
C THR A 49 8.29 -5.21 -7.28
N GLU A 50 8.99 -6.26 -6.83
CA GLU A 50 8.58 -7.65 -7.08
C GLU A 50 7.26 -8.00 -6.36
N GLY A 51 6.98 -7.34 -5.23
CA GLY A 51 5.72 -7.45 -4.53
C GLY A 51 4.55 -6.90 -5.32
N LEU A 52 4.69 -5.70 -5.89
CA LEU A 52 3.68 -5.08 -6.73
C LEU A 52 3.46 -5.88 -8.01
N ASP A 53 4.53 -6.37 -8.66
CA ASP A 53 4.42 -7.27 -9.81
C ASP A 53 3.58 -8.51 -9.47
N TRP A 54 3.83 -9.12 -8.31
CA TRP A 54 3.04 -10.24 -7.82
C TRP A 54 1.59 -9.83 -7.51
N VAL A 55 1.32 -8.67 -6.91
CA VAL A 55 -0.07 -8.21 -6.68
C VAL A 55 -0.82 -8.07 -8.02
N PHE A 56 -0.24 -7.35 -8.98
CA PHE A 56 -0.88 -7.10 -10.27
C PHE A 56 -0.93 -8.32 -11.18
N SER A 57 -0.25 -9.43 -10.86
CA SER A 57 -0.50 -10.70 -11.52
C SER A 57 -1.81 -11.37 -11.07
N HIS A 58 -2.44 -10.90 -10.00
CA HIS A 58 -3.70 -11.44 -9.46
C HIS A 58 -4.88 -10.49 -9.61
N VAL A 59 -4.64 -9.18 -9.67
CA VAL A 59 -5.69 -8.14 -9.72
C VAL A 59 -5.36 -7.04 -10.72
N GLU A 60 -6.38 -6.36 -11.26
CA GLU A 60 -6.22 -5.25 -12.21
C GLU A 60 -5.94 -3.91 -11.52
N ASP A 61 -6.45 -3.73 -10.30
CA ASP A 61 -6.26 -2.55 -9.46
C ASP A 61 -6.08 -2.94 -7.99
N ALA A 62 -5.36 -2.11 -7.24
CA ALA A 62 -5.06 -2.36 -5.85
C ALA A 62 -4.97 -1.04 -5.05
N ILE A 63 -5.46 -1.08 -3.81
CA ILE A 63 -5.15 -0.07 -2.79
C ILE A 63 -3.95 -0.60 -2.01
N VAL A 64 -2.87 0.19 -1.96
CA VAL A 64 -1.62 -0.16 -1.28
C VAL A 64 -1.48 0.71 -0.03
N LEU A 65 -1.17 0.07 1.09
CA LEU A 65 -0.88 0.72 2.38
C LEU A 65 0.49 0.24 2.86
N GLU A 66 1.33 1.16 3.32
CA GLU A 66 2.61 0.86 3.96
C GLU A 66 2.39 0.45 5.42
N ASP A 67 3.40 -0.16 6.04
CA ASP A 67 3.35 -0.62 7.42
C ASP A 67 3.27 0.51 8.45
N ASP A 68 3.65 1.72 8.06
CA ASP A 68 3.56 2.95 8.86
C ASP A 68 2.37 3.86 8.47
N CYS A 69 1.47 3.40 7.60
CA CYS A 69 0.28 4.14 7.18
C CYS A 69 -0.97 3.74 7.98
N LEU A 70 -1.66 4.73 8.57
CA LEU A 70 -3.01 4.55 9.13
C LEU A 70 -4.03 5.40 8.35
N PRO A 71 -4.79 4.80 7.41
CA PRO A 71 -5.77 5.55 6.62
C PRO A 71 -7.01 5.92 7.44
N ASP A 72 -7.58 7.10 7.16
CA ASP A 72 -8.95 7.41 7.59
C ASP A 72 -9.94 6.45 6.90
N PRO A 73 -11.01 5.99 7.57
CA PRO A 73 -11.99 5.08 6.95
C PRO A 73 -12.58 5.58 5.62
N SER A 74 -12.69 6.90 5.42
CA SER A 74 -13.16 7.50 4.17
C SER A 74 -12.22 7.25 2.98
N PHE A 75 -10.95 6.94 3.23
CA PHE A 75 -9.93 6.67 2.20
C PHE A 75 -10.32 5.51 1.28
N PHE A 76 -10.89 4.43 1.83
CA PHE A 76 -11.28 3.26 1.04
C PHE A 76 -12.42 3.59 0.08
N ARG A 77 -13.43 4.34 0.54
CA ARG A 77 -14.52 4.83 -0.31
C ARG A 77 -13.99 5.78 -1.38
N PHE A 78 -13.15 6.74 -0.99
CA PHE A 78 -12.51 7.69 -1.90
C PHE A 78 -11.75 6.98 -3.03
N SER A 79 -10.86 6.05 -2.67
CA SER A 79 -10.05 5.31 -3.63
C SER A 79 -10.92 4.46 -4.56
N THR A 80 -11.91 3.75 -4.01
CA THR A 80 -12.82 2.89 -4.79
C THR A 80 -13.61 3.70 -5.83
N GLU A 81 -14.22 4.82 -5.41
CA GLU A 81 -15.00 5.67 -6.31
C GLU A 81 -14.14 6.27 -7.43
N LEU A 82 -12.92 6.70 -7.12
CA LEU A 82 -12.05 7.34 -8.10
C LEU A 82 -11.32 6.36 -9.02
N LEU A 83 -10.94 5.18 -8.52
CA LEU A 83 -10.40 4.11 -9.37
C LEU A 83 -11.43 3.72 -10.43
N GLU A 84 -12.69 3.55 -10.05
CA GLU A 84 -13.75 3.22 -11.01
C GLU A 84 -14.03 4.38 -11.98
N ARG A 85 -14.12 5.62 -11.46
CA ARG A 85 -14.37 6.80 -12.29
C ARG A 85 -13.30 7.03 -13.36
N TYR A 86 -12.04 6.76 -13.05
CA TYR A 86 -10.89 7.07 -13.92
C TYR A 86 -10.26 5.83 -14.58
N ARG A 87 -10.87 4.64 -14.46
CA ARG A 87 -10.35 3.36 -14.99
C ARG A 87 -9.88 3.41 -16.45
N GLY A 88 -10.55 4.20 -17.30
CA GLY A 88 -10.21 4.36 -18.72
C GLY A 88 -9.50 5.67 -19.09
N ASP A 89 -9.16 6.51 -18.11
CA ASP A 89 -8.58 7.82 -18.35
C ASP A 89 -7.05 7.82 -18.20
N ASN A 90 -6.36 7.66 -19.33
CA ASN A 90 -4.89 7.61 -19.40
C ASN A 90 -4.18 8.90 -18.95
N ARG A 91 -4.92 9.96 -18.59
CA ARG A 91 -4.35 11.17 -17.98
C ARG A 91 -4.10 10.99 -16.48
N ILE A 92 -4.74 10.00 -15.85
CA ILE A 92 -4.68 9.74 -14.42
C ILE A 92 -3.81 8.50 -14.19
N GLY A 93 -2.68 8.67 -13.52
CA GLY A 93 -1.75 7.57 -13.24
C GLY A 93 -1.94 6.90 -11.87
N MET A 94 -2.51 7.61 -10.89
CA MET A 94 -2.64 7.13 -9.52
C MET A 94 -3.67 7.95 -8.74
N ILE A 95 -4.35 7.31 -7.79
CA ILE A 95 -5.13 7.96 -6.74
C ILE A 95 -4.32 7.86 -5.42
N SER A 96 -4.09 8.98 -4.74
CA SER A 96 -3.34 9.04 -3.47
C SER A 96 -4.17 9.67 -2.37
N GLY A 97 -4.02 9.15 -1.14
CA GLY A 97 -4.63 9.71 0.06
C GLY A 97 -3.83 10.86 0.68
N GLY A 98 -2.64 11.17 0.15
CA GLY A 98 -1.77 12.20 0.69
C GLY A 98 -2.24 13.63 0.39
N ASN A 99 -2.39 14.45 1.44
CA ASN A 99 -2.69 15.87 1.30
C ASN A 99 -1.53 16.75 1.79
N PHE A 100 -0.64 17.11 0.87
CA PHE A 100 0.52 17.97 1.12
C PHE A 100 0.22 19.47 1.09
N GLN A 101 -1.06 19.87 1.15
CA GLN A 101 -1.42 21.28 1.21
C GLN A 101 -1.34 21.84 2.63
N PHE A 102 -1.21 21.00 3.67
CA PHE A 102 -1.05 21.40 5.08
C PHE A 102 -2.08 22.45 5.54
N GLY A 103 -3.32 22.35 5.03
CA GLY A 103 -4.39 23.30 5.31
C GLY A 103 -4.21 24.70 4.70
N GLN A 104 -3.14 24.95 3.95
CA GLN A 104 -2.85 26.25 3.33
C GLN A 104 -3.79 26.55 2.17
N ASN A 105 -4.32 25.50 1.54
CA ASN A 105 -5.27 25.59 0.45
C ASN A 105 -6.43 24.63 0.74
N GLN A 106 -7.64 25.17 0.78
CA GLN A 106 -8.87 24.40 0.93
C GLN A 106 -9.64 24.46 -0.39
N PRO A 107 -9.45 23.47 -1.28
CA PRO A 107 -10.22 23.44 -2.52
C PRO A 107 -11.72 23.35 -2.21
N ALA A 108 -12.54 23.93 -3.07
CA ALA A 108 -13.99 23.81 -2.98
C ALA A 108 -14.46 22.36 -3.28
N ASP A 109 -13.66 21.62 -4.05
CA ASP A 109 -13.87 20.22 -4.40
C ASP A 109 -13.33 19.27 -3.33
N SER A 110 -13.83 18.04 -3.32
CA SER A 110 -13.41 17.00 -2.36
C SER A 110 -11.99 16.44 -2.60
N TYR A 111 -11.38 16.73 -3.76
CA TYR A 111 -10.02 16.33 -4.11
C TYR A 111 -9.43 17.26 -5.18
N TYR A 112 -8.14 17.13 -5.46
CA TYR A 112 -7.42 17.92 -6.45
C TYR A 112 -6.51 17.04 -7.30
N PHE A 113 -6.13 17.54 -8.47
CA PHE A 113 -5.14 16.90 -9.32
C PHE A 113 -3.76 17.46 -9.04
N SER A 114 -2.76 16.58 -8.97
CA SER A 114 -1.35 16.95 -8.87
C SER A 114 -0.59 16.36 -10.04
N ARG A 115 0.43 17.09 -10.52
CA ARG A 115 1.42 16.54 -11.45
C ARG A 115 2.52 15.76 -10.74
N HIS A 116 2.55 15.82 -9.40
CA HIS A 116 3.51 15.13 -8.56
C HIS A 116 2.95 13.80 -8.07
N CYS A 117 3.79 12.76 -8.13
CA CYS A 117 3.45 11.43 -7.65
C CYS A 117 3.65 11.39 -6.13
N HIS A 118 2.59 11.64 -5.39
CA HIS A 118 2.58 11.60 -3.93
C HIS A 118 2.35 10.17 -3.45
N ILE A 119 3.42 9.37 -3.38
CA ILE A 119 3.36 7.95 -3.01
C ILE A 119 3.70 7.66 -1.56
N TRP A 120 4.36 8.60 -0.87
CA TRP A 120 4.80 8.45 0.52
C TRP A 120 3.92 9.31 1.42
N GLY A 121 3.55 8.85 2.62
CA GLY A 121 2.83 9.66 3.60
C GLY A 121 2.36 8.88 4.81
#